data_AF-A0AAV6S6S0-F1
#
_entry.id   AF-A0AAV6S6S0-F1
#
_cell.length_a   1.000
_cell.length_b   1.000
_cell.length_c   1.000
_cell.angle_alpha   90.00
_cell.angle_beta   90.00
_cell.angle_gamma   90.00
#
_symmetry.space_group_name_H-M   'P 1'
#
loop_
_entity.id
_entity.type
_entity.pdbx_description
1 polymer ?
#
loop_
_entity_poly.entity_id
_entity_poly.type
_entity_poly.pdbx_seq_one_letter_code
_entity_poly.pdbx_strand_id
1 'polypeptide(L)'
;MSVIHFGPELQRRRPRAELLQRRITHTSSTYTEPEAPSAPPEFRAAAAEAAAAAAEAEGSIPVCLRRRKQRKMSARGGKKKATKLSRSSRAGVIFPVGRMMRYLRTGTHKYRIGMGAPVYMAAVIEYLAAEILELAGNAARDNKKGRITPRHIKLAVANDEELNQLLRGVTISNGGVLPRIHPELLSKKRGGRVKVDSQSSVPEKQEEVSKRKKPVKTFKKVKGKRGRKPKSTDNDKDSVPNSTAEDGPGDGFTILSAKSLFLGQKLSLTESEISKIGTIKVEGIINPTNAEMDLKDGVGNALEKAGGREFLDAVKELRKAQGPLEVASVAVSQASGMAARFIIHCNVPQWGSEKCEDQLEKTVKNCLSAAEEKKLKSVAFPSLPAGRNGFPKQTAAQLILKAISNHFVSSASSSLKNIYFVLFDSESIGIYLQEMAKLDAK
;
A
#
# COMPACT_ATOMS: atom_id res chain seq x y z
N MET A 1 36.07 30.46 32.68
CA MET A 1 35.97 31.47 31.60
C MET A 1 35.98 30.76 30.25
N SER A 2 35.53 31.46 29.21
CA SER A 2 35.41 31.04 27.80
C SER A 2 34.03 30.53 27.37
N VAL A 3 33.18 31.50 27.05
CA VAL A 3 31.91 31.36 26.31
C VAL A 3 32.23 31.18 24.83
N ILE A 4 31.44 30.39 24.09
CA ILE A 4 31.42 30.41 22.62
C ILE A 4 30.00 30.76 22.18
N HIS A 5 29.86 31.91 21.52
CA HIS A 5 28.64 32.34 20.85
C HIS A 5 28.47 31.61 19.52
N PHE A 6 27.21 31.45 19.10
CA PHE A 6 26.85 31.26 17.69
C PHE A 6 26.01 32.46 17.25
N GLY A 7 26.47 33.16 16.21
CA GLY A 7 25.68 34.16 15.48
C GLY A 7 24.93 33.54 14.30
N PRO A 8 23.87 34.19 13.79
CA PRO A 8 23.10 33.70 12.66
C PRO A 8 23.63 34.26 11.33
N GLU A 9 23.72 33.43 10.29
CA GLU A 9 23.93 33.90 8.93
C GLU A 9 23.10 33.06 7.95
N LEU A 10 22.32 33.74 7.09
CA LEU A 10 21.19 33.17 6.36
C LEU A 10 21.29 33.57 4.88
N GLN A 11 20.78 32.70 3.99
CA GLN A 11 20.58 32.91 2.54
C GLN A 11 21.82 33.10 1.65
N ARG A 12 22.12 32.06 0.85
CA ARG A 12 21.93 32.04 -0.63
C ARG A 12 22.59 30.80 -1.25
N ARG A 13 21.81 29.76 -1.61
CA ARG A 13 22.17 28.82 -2.69
C ARG A 13 20.91 28.39 -3.45
N ARG A 14 20.91 28.61 -4.78
CA ARG A 14 19.92 28.09 -5.73
C ARG A 14 20.17 26.58 -5.96
N PRO A 15 19.16 25.80 -6.41
CA PRO A 15 19.31 24.36 -6.60
C PRO A 15 20.35 24.01 -7.67
N ARG A 16 21.14 22.97 -7.40
CA ARG A 16 22.31 22.56 -8.19
C ARG A 16 21.98 21.51 -9.27
N ALA A 17 20.75 21.54 -9.79
CA ALA A 17 20.19 20.47 -10.63
C ALA A 17 20.40 20.68 -12.15
N GLU A 18 20.53 21.92 -12.63
CA GLU A 18 20.53 22.22 -14.09
C GLU A 18 21.88 22.08 -14.81
N LEU A 19 22.97 21.77 -14.11
CA LEU A 19 24.32 21.73 -14.71
C LEU A 19 24.87 20.33 -15.06
N LEU A 20 24.18 19.24 -14.70
CA LEU A 20 24.64 17.88 -15.01
C LEU A 20 24.16 17.34 -16.38
N GLN A 21 23.09 17.89 -16.96
CA GLN A 21 22.46 17.32 -18.17
C GLN A 21 23.14 17.65 -19.51
N ARG A 22 24.26 18.39 -19.53
CA ARG A 22 24.94 18.81 -20.78
C ARG A 22 26.32 18.19 -21.01
N ARG A 23 26.65 17.06 -20.37
CA ARG A 23 27.98 16.42 -20.52
C ARG A 23 27.99 14.90 -20.73
N ILE A 24 26.89 14.33 -21.26
CA ILE A 24 26.78 12.90 -21.60
C ILE A 24 26.30 12.72 -23.06
N THR A 25 26.96 13.41 -23.99
CA THR A 25 26.87 13.12 -25.43
C THR A 25 28.25 13.31 -26.05
N HIS A 26 29.05 12.23 -26.10
CA HIS A 26 30.12 11.92 -27.06
C HIS A 26 31.09 10.89 -26.47
N THR A 27 30.91 9.61 -26.80
CA THR A 27 31.98 8.66 -27.13
C THR A 27 31.40 7.37 -27.71
N SER A 28 32.12 6.77 -28.66
CA SER A 28 31.80 5.58 -29.48
C SER A 28 31.59 4.28 -28.67
N SER A 29 30.73 3.33 -29.09
CA SER A 29 30.92 2.33 -30.17
C SER A 29 32.15 1.41 -29.92
N THR A 30 32.12 0.08 -29.96
CA THR A 30 31.14 -0.95 -30.41
C THR A 30 31.15 -2.16 -29.45
N TYR A 31 30.09 -2.99 -29.41
CA TYR A 31 30.15 -4.47 -29.27
C TYR A 31 28.72 -5.06 -29.34
N THR A 32 28.51 -6.08 -30.18
CA THR A 32 27.25 -6.81 -30.32
C THR A 32 27.37 -8.22 -29.72
N GLU A 33 26.41 -8.60 -28.88
CA GLU A 33 26.23 -9.96 -28.32
C GLU A 33 24.71 -10.27 -28.26
N PRO A 34 24.29 -11.54 -28.32
CA PRO A 34 22.92 -11.93 -28.66
C PRO A 34 21.91 -11.91 -27.50
N GLU A 35 20.62 -11.94 -27.86
CA GLU A 35 19.50 -11.78 -26.92
C GLU A 35 19.30 -12.94 -25.94
N ALA A 36 18.97 -12.58 -24.70
CA ALA A 36 18.37 -13.44 -23.68
C ALA A 36 17.21 -12.65 -23.02
N PRO A 37 16.12 -13.32 -22.57
CA PRO A 37 14.84 -12.66 -22.33
C PRO A 37 14.90 -11.57 -21.26
N SER A 38 14.29 -10.42 -21.58
CA SER A 38 14.40 -9.17 -20.83
C SER A 38 13.63 -9.17 -19.52
N ALA A 39 14.29 -8.71 -18.46
CA ALA A 39 13.61 -8.25 -17.24
C ALA A 39 12.85 -6.94 -17.53
N PRO A 40 11.71 -6.66 -16.85
CA PRO A 40 10.88 -5.49 -17.11
C PRO A 40 11.64 -4.16 -16.91
N PRO A 41 11.31 -3.13 -17.72
CA PRO A 41 12.12 -1.91 -17.84
C PRO A 41 12.20 -1.07 -16.54
N GLU A 42 11.20 -1.15 -15.68
CA GLU A 42 11.13 -0.39 -14.42
C GLU A 42 12.29 -0.72 -13.47
N PHE A 43 12.73 -1.99 -13.41
CA PHE A 43 13.90 -2.38 -12.62
C PHE A 43 15.23 -1.96 -13.23
N ARG A 44 15.28 -1.64 -14.54
CA ARG A 44 16.49 -1.14 -15.20
C ARG A 44 16.75 0.34 -14.89
N ALA A 45 15.71 1.16 -14.75
CA ALA A 45 15.84 2.56 -14.38
C ALA A 45 16.46 2.73 -12.98
N ALA A 46 15.87 2.10 -11.97
CA ALA A 46 16.38 2.13 -10.59
C ALA A 46 17.81 1.54 -10.47
N ALA A 47 18.14 0.51 -11.27
CA ALA A 47 19.49 -0.06 -11.31
C ALA A 47 20.53 0.86 -11.98
N ALA A 48 20.13 1.65 -12.99
CA ALA A 48 21.01 2.63 -13.63
C ALA A 48 21.24 3.85 -12.72
N GLU A 49 20.21 4.32 -12.03
CA GLU A 49 20.28 5.44 -11.08
C GLU A 49 21.14 5.10 -9.85
N ALA A 50 20.98 3.90 -9.29
CA ALA A 50 21.84 3.38 -8.22
C ALA A 50 23.30 3.15 -8.67
N ALA A 51 23.54 2.86 -9.96
CA ALA A 51 24.89 2.72 -10.51
C ALA A 51 25.57 4.08 -10.73
N ALA A 52 24.83 5.11 -11.11
CA ALA A 52 25.35 6.48 -11.26
C ALA A 52 25.75 7.10 -9.91
N ALA A 53 24.94 6.89 -8.86
CA ALA A 53 25.23 7.39 -7.51
C ALA A 53 26.55 6.86 -6.91
N ALA A 54 27.05 5.71 -7.38
CA ALA A 54 28.31 5.13 -6.91
C ALA A 54 29.58 5.84 -7.45
N ALA A 55 29.44 6.78 -8.39
CA ALA A 55 30.58 7.42 -9.06
C ALA A 55 31.00 8.80 -8.50
N GLU A 56 30.16 9.50 -7.73
CA GLU A 56 30.46 10.86 -7.24
C GLU A 56 30.97 10.94 -5.78
N ALA A 57 31.18 9.80 -5.11
CA ALA A 57 31.54 9.75 -3.69
C ALA A 57 33.06 9.81 -3.37
N GLU A 58 33.90 10.42 -4.21
CA GLU A 58 35.25 10.87 -3.80
C GLU A 58 35.16 12.29 -3.19
N GLY A 59 34.74 12.36 -1.92
CA GLY A 59 34.19 13.60 -1.34
C GLY A 59 34.49 13.88 0.14
N SER A 60 35.60 13.38 0.70
CA SER A 60 36.19 13.80 2.00
C SER A 60 35.42 13.44 3.31
N ILE A 61 35.97 13.91 4.46
CA ILE A 61 35.49 13.79 5.86
C ILE A 61 35.65 12.36 6.52
N PRO A 62 35.79 12.19 7.86
CA PRO A 62 37.11 12.17 8.50
C PRO A 62 37.45 10.88 9.30
N VAL A 63 38.74 10.60 9.49
CA VAL A 63 39.21 9.41 10.23
C VAL A 63 39.17 9.62 11.76
N CYS A 64 38.32 8.87 12.46
CA CYS A 64 38.36 8.78 13.92
C CYS A 64 39.50 7.82 14.37
N LEU A 65 40.59 8.37 14.91
CA LEU A 65 41.71 7.57 15.43
C LEU A 65 41.31 6.74 16.66
N ARG A 66 41.49 5.42 16.59
CA ARG A 66 41.77 4.59 17.78
C ARG A 66 43.19 4.04 17.73
N ARG A 67 44.07 4.63 18.56
CA ARG A 67 45.45 4.17 18.77
C ARG A 67 45.47 2.70 19.18
N ARG A 68 46.18 1.85 18.43
CA ARG A 68 46.71 0.56 18.92
C ARG A 68 48.22 0.53 18.80
N LYS A 69 48.87 0.05 19.86
CA LYS A 69 50.31 0.12 20.13
C LYS A 69 51.11 -0.65 19.07
N GLN A 70 52.17 -0.06 18.53
CA GLN A 70 53.07 -0.72 17.58
C GLN A 70 53.88 -1.83 18.27
N ARG A 71 54.12 -2.95 17.55
CA ARG A 71 55.33 -3.77 17.72
C ARG A 71 56.00 -3.87 16.35
N LYS A 72 57.23 -3.38 16.23
CA LYS A 72 58.10 -3.59 15.05
C LYS A 72 58.56 -5.05 15.03
N MET A 73 58.62 -5.67 13.84
CA MET A 73 59.69 -6.60 13.47
C MET A 73 60.02 -6.48 11.98
N SER A 74 61.31 -6.65 11.71
CA SER A 74 62.09 -6.67 10.44
C SER A 74 61.37 -6.92 9.11
N ALA A 75 61.82 -6.18 8.08
CA ALA A 75 61.52 -6.45 6.69
C ALA A 75 62.23 -7.71 6.14
N ARG A 76 61.55 -8.45 5.28
CA ARG A 76 62.15 -9.37 4.29
C ARG A 76 61.42 -9.16 2.97
N GLY A 77 62.17 -9.01 1.88
CA GLY A 77 61.64 -8.58 0.59
C GLY A 77 60.63 -9.56 0.00
N GLY A 78 59.36 -9.15 -0.07
CA GLY A 78 58.31 -9.82 -0.82
C GLY A 78 57.51 -8.79 -1.59
N LYS A 79 57.10 -9.12 -2.83
CA LYS A 79 56.25 -8.27 -3.68
C LYS A 79 55.14 -7.63 -2.83
N LYS A 80 55.01 -6.30 -2.85
CA LYS A 80 54.02 -5.55 -2.05
C LYS A 80 52.65 -6.21 -2.24
N LYS A 81 52.18 -6.97 -1.24
CA LYS A 81 50.88 -7.63 -1.29
C LYS A 81 49.83 -6.53 -1.33
N ALA A 82 49.20 -6.34 -2.50
CA ALA A 82 48.09 -5.43 -2.67
C ALA A 82 47.08 -5.71 -1.55
N THR A 83 46.76 -4.68 -0.75
CA THR A 83 45.84 -4.81 0.38
C THR A 83 44.50 -5.29 -0.16
N LYS A 84 44.11 -6.52 0.17
CA LYS A 84 42.86 -7.14 -0.30
C LYS A 84 41.67 -6.38 0.29
N LEU A 85 41.23 -5.34 -0.42
CA LEU A 85 40.02 -4.59 -0.12
C LEU A 85 38.84 -5.56 -0.01
N SER A 86 38.01 -5.36 1.01
CA SER A 86 36.81 -6.17 1.20
C SER A 86 35.81 -5.91 0.08
N ARG A 87 34.90 -6.87 -0.19
CA ARG A 87 33.88 -6.69 -1.24
C ARG A 87 32.91 -5.56 -0.91
N SER A 88 32.60 -5.34 0.36
CA SER A 88 31.80 -4.19 0.83
C SER A 88 32.55 -2.88 0.59
N SER A 89 33.83 -2.81 1.00
CA SER A 89 34.68 -1.62 0.77
C SER A 89 34.87 -1.28 -0.72
N ARG A 90 34.85 -2.28 -1.61
CA ARG A 90 34.88 -2.09 -3.07
C ARG A 90 33.55 -1.65 -3.66
N ALA A 91 32.44 -1.87 -2.95
CA ALA A 91 31.08 -1.58 -3.39
C ALA A 91 30.48 -0.36 -2.68
N GLY A 92 31.25 0.38 -1.88
CA GLY A 92 30.80 1.57 -1.16
C GLY A 92 29.87 1.32 0.05
N VAL A 93 29.49 0.07 0.32
CA VAL A 93 28.49 -0.29 1.35
C VAL A 93 29.14 -0.66 2.70
N ILE A 94 28.52 -0.19 3.79
CA ILE A 94 28.84 -0.54 5.18
C ILE A 94 28.45 -2.00 5.47
N PHE A 95 27.34 -2.47 4.90
CA PHE A 95 26.76 -3.79 5.13
C PHE A 95 27.63 -4.92 4.52
N PRO A 96 27.77 -6.07 5.22
CA PRO A 96 28.76 -7.07 4.85
C PRO A 96 28.32 -7.95 3.65
N VAL A 97 28.60 -7.49 2.43
CA VAL A 97 28.37 -8.20 1.14
C VAL A 97 28.77 -9.68 1.20
N GLY A 98 29.93 -10.00 1.79
CA GLY A 98 30.40 -11.39 1.91
C GLY A 98 29.50 -12.28 2.77
N ARG A 99 28.83 -11.71 3.78
CA ARG A 99 27.85 -12.41 4.63
C ARG A 99 26.52 -12.58 3.88
N MET A 100 26.09 -11.57 3.14
CA MET A 100 24.89 -11.64 2.29
C MET A 100 25.02 -12.74 1.23
N MET A 101 26.18 -12.87 0.58
CA MET A 101 26.41 -13.96 -0.36
C MET A 101 26.28 -15.35 0.28
N ARG A 102 26.71 -15.51 1.53
CA ARG A 102 26.55 -16.77 2.27
C ARG A 102 25.08 -17.05 2.57
N TYR A 103 24.33 -16.06 3.07
CA TYR A 103 22.92 -16.22 3.36
C TYR A 103 22.07 -16.51 2.11
N LEU A 104 22.35 -15.82 1.00
CA LEU A 104 21.74 -16.15 -0.30
C LEU A 104 22.01 -17.62 -0.67
N ARG A 105 23.27 -18.07 -0.62
CA ARG A 105 23.63 -19.48 -0.91
C ARG A 105 22.96 -20.50 0.01
N THR A 106 22.69 -20.15 1.26
CA THR A 106 21.99 -21.02 2.22
C THR A 106 20.48 -21.05 1.92
N GLY A 107 19.87 -19.92 1.58
CA GLY A 107 18.43 -19.83 1.31
C GLY A 107 18.01 -20.33 -0.08
N THR A 108 18.81 -20.07 -1.12
CA THR A 108 18.44 -20.34 -2.53
C THR A 108 19.32 -21.41 -3.19
N HIS A 109 19.47 -22.56 -2.53
CA HIS A 109 20.26 -23.72 -2.99
C HIS A 109 19.94 -24.18 -4.43
N LYS A 110 18.72 -23.94 -4.94
CA LYS A 110 18.28 -24.25 -6.31
C LYS A 110 18.85 -23.31 -7.38
N TYR A 111 19.33 -22.12 -7.03
CA TYR A 111 19.66 -21.05 -7.99
C TYR A 111 21.14 -20.68 -7.99
N ARG A 112 21.70 -20.42 -9.19
CA ARG A 112 23.07 -19.92 -9.34
C ARG A 112 23.13 -18.42 -9.05
N ILE A 113 23.70 -18.05 -7.91
CA ILE A 113 23.77 -16.66 -7.46
C ILE A 113 24.91 -15.91 -8.15
N GLY A 114 24.55 -14.88 -8.93
CA GLY A 114 25.49 -13.95 -9.57
C GLY A 114 26.28 -13.09 -8.58
N MET A 115 27.42 -12.55 -9.01
CA MET A 115 28.33 -11.80 -8.13
C MET A 115 27.79 -10.45 -7.66
N GLY A 116 26.86 -9.84 -8.42
CA GLY A 116 26.20 -8.58 -8.06
C GLY A 116 25.04 -8.71 -7.06
N ALA A 117 24.34 -9.86 -7.04
CA ALA A 117 23.22 -10.10 -6.12
C ALA A 117 23.51 -9.82 -4.63
N PRO A 118 24.65 -10.25 -4.04
CA PRO A 118 24.96 -9.91 -2.64
C PRO A 118 25.36 -8.45 -2.43
N VAL A 119 25.70 -7.70 -3.48
CA VAL A 119 25.95 -6.26 -3.41
C VAL A 119 24.62 -5.52 -3.41
N TYR A 120 23.72 -5.85 -4.35
CA TYR A 120 22.37 -5.31 -4.42
C TYR A 120 21.59 -5.51 -3.10
N MET A 121 21.57 -6.74 -2.58
CA MET A 121 20.92 -7.03 -1.29
C MET A 121 21.55 -6.29 -0.11
N ALA A 122 22.87 -6.03 -0.13
CA ALA A 122 23.51 -5.23 0.91
C ALA A 122 23.10 -3.75 0.80
N ALA A 123 23.09 -3.18 -0.41
CA ALA A 123 22.70 -1.79 -0.66
C ALA A 123 21.23 -1.52 -0.29
N VAL A 124 20.30 -2.38 -0.70
CA VAL A 124 18.87 -2.22 -0.38
C VAL A 124 18.61 -2.28 1.13
N ILE A 125 19.24 -3.24 1.84
CA ILE A 125 19.08 -3.37 3.29
C ILE A 125 19.76 -2.19 4.02
N GLU A 126 20.88 -1.68 3.50
CA GLU A 126 21.56 -0.50 4.05
C GLU A 126 20.73 0.78 3.90
N TYR A 127 20.12 0.98 2.74
CA TYR A 127 19.19 2.08 2.48
C TYR A 127 17.98 2.04 3.44
N LEU A 128 17.28 0.90 3.51
CA LEU A 128 16.14 0.73 4.42
C LEU A 128 16.54 0.91 5.90
N ALA A 129 17.74 0.46 6.28
CA ALA A 129 18.25 0.67 7.64
C ALA A 129 18.60 2.14 7.92
N ALA A 130 19.10 2.88 6.94
CA ALA A 130 19.40 4.30 7.06
C ALA A 130 18.10 5.10 7.25
N GLU A 131 17.09 4.88 6.41
CA GLU A 131 15.79 5.57 6.46
C GLU A 131 15.09 5.38 7.83
N ILE A 132 14.98 4.12 8.29
CA ILE A 132 14.41 3.80 9.60
C ILE A 132 15.18 4.49 10.74
N LEU A 133 16.52 4.60 10.63
CA LEU A 133 17.35 5.24 11.66
C LEU A 133 17.28 6.77 11.61
N GLU A 134 17.08 7.37 10.45
CA GLU A 134 16.87 8.82 10.30
C GLU A 134 15.51 9.22 10.91
N LEU A 135 14.43 8.57 10.51
CA LEU A 135 13.10 8.79 11.07
C LEU A 135 13.05 8.50 12.58
N ALA A 136 13.69 7.43 13.06
CA ALA A 136 13.78 7.12 14.49
C ALA A 136 14.71 8.10 15.25
N GLY A 137 15.69 8.70 14.56
CA GLY A 137 16.54 9.77 15.08
C GLY A 137 15.77 11.07 15.28
N ASN A 138 14.91 11.43 14.32
CA ASN A 138 13.98 12.57 14.42
C ASN A 138 13.00 12.35 15.57
N ALA A 139 12.32 11.20 15.62
CA ALA A 139 11.43 10.85 16.73
C ALA A 139 12.13 10.82 18.10
N ALA A 140 13.44 10.49 18.17
CA ALA A 140 14.21 10.57 19.41
C ALA A 140 14.48 12.03 19.82
N ARG A 141 14.79 12.90 18.86
CA ARG A 141 15.02 14.35 19.05
C ARG A 141 13.77 15.05 19.56
N ASP A 142 12.61 14.75 18.98
CA ASP A 142 11.31 15.29 19.40
C ASP A 142 10.96 14.93 20.84
N ASN A 143 11.24 13.68 21.23
CA ASN A 143 11.11 13.19 22.61
C ASN A 143 12.23 13.69 23.56
N LYS A 144 13.10 14.60 23.09
CA LYS A 144 14.25 15.16 23.82
C LYS A 144 15.18 14.08 24.39
N LYS A 145 15.42 13.01 23.63
CA LYS A 145 16.31 11.89 23.99
C LYS A 145 17.49 11.78 23.02
N GLY A 146 18.71 11.90 23.53
CA GLY A 146 19.95 11.65 22.76
C GLY A 146 20.25 10.18 22.45
N ARG A 147 19.27 9.27 22.60
CA ARG A 147 19.43 7.83 22.32
C ARG A 147 18.17 7.31 21.62
N ILE A 148 18.34 6.66 20.48
CA ILE A 148 17.27 5.91 19.80
C ILE A 148 16.88 4.71 20.69
N THR A 149 15.58 4.52 20.89
CA THR A 149 15.02 3.41 21.65
C THR A 149 14.02 2.65 20.77
N PRO A 150 13.63 1.40 21.10
CA PRO A 150 12.62 0.67 20.34
C PRO A 150 11.28 1.42 20.21
N ARG A 151 10.98 2.30 21.18
CA ARG A 151 9.87 3.25 21.11
C ARG A 151 9.97 4.19 19.91
N HIS A 152 11.13 4.80 19.68
CA HIS A 152 11.33 5.74 18.58
C HIS A 152 11.29 5.03 17.22
N ILE A 153 11.83 3.80 17.13
CA ILE A 153 11.70 2.96 15.93
C ILE A 153 10.23 2.64 15.65
N LYS A 154 9.44 2.26 16.67
CA LYS A 154 8.01 2.00 16.48
C LYS A 154 7.21 3.25 16.10
N LEU A 155 7.57 4.43 16.62
CA LEU A 155 6.93 5.68 16.21
C LEU A 155 7.28 6.05 14.77
N ALA A 156 8.55 5.91 14.37
CA ALA A 156 9.00 6.14 12.99
C ALA A 156 8.29 5.20 12.01
N VAL A 157 8.38 3.89 12.23
CA VAL A 157 7.77 2.87 11.35
C VAL A 157 6.26 3.02 11.23
N ALA A 158 5.55 3.46 12.27
CA ALA A 158 4.09 3.53 12.23
C ALA A 158 3.52 4.90 11.82
N ASN A 159 4.36 5.95 11.79
CA ASN A 159 3.99 7.25 11.21
C ASN A 159 4.30 7.33 9.71
N ASP A 160 5.07 6.38 9.19
CA ASP A 160 5.43 6.23 7.79
C ASP A 160 4.61 5.11 7.15
N GLU A 161 3.91 5.40 6.05
CA GLU A 161 2.94 4.47 5.45
C GLU A 161 3.63 3.27 4.77
N GLU A 162 4.76 3.50 4.11
CA GLU A 162 5.52 2.48 3.39
C GLU A 162 6.21 1.51 4.36
N LEU A 163 6.88 2.03 5.39
CA LEU A 163 7.52 1.24 6.43
C LEU A 163 6.50 0.50 7.30
N ASN A 164 5.35 1.10 7.60
CA ASN A 164 4.28 0.43 8.33
C ASN A 164 3.70 -0.75 7.54
N GLN A 165 3.53 -0.60 6.22
CA GLN A 165 3.08 -1.68 5.35
C GLN A 165 4.15 -2.77 5.18
N LEU A 166 5.41 -2.40 4.96
CA LEU A 166 6.56 -3.32 4.87
C LEU A 166 6.75 -4.14 6.15
N LEU A 167 6.46 -3.56 7.31
CA LEU A 167 6.68 -4.16 8.63
C LEU A 167 5.36 -4.54 9.36
N ARG A 168 4.24 -4.64 8.63
CA ARG A 168 2.88 -4.83 9.19
C ARG A 168 2.71 -6.06 10.09
N GLY A 169 3.53 -7.10 9.90
CA GLY A 169 3.57 -8.30 10.74
C GLY A 169 4.67 -8.33 11.82
N VAL A 170 5.51 -7.29 11.93
CA VAL A 170 6.72 -7.30 12.75
C VAL A 170 6.46 -6.74 14.15
N THR A 171 6.63 -7.59 15.17
CA THR A 171 6.49 -7.17 16.58
C THR A 171 7.77 -6.50 17.08
N ILE A 172 7.77 -5.16 17.14
CA ILE A 172 8.85 -4.38 17.76
C ILE A 172 8.74 -4.48 19.29
N SER A 173 9.53 -5.38 19.88
CA SER A 173 9.67 -5.53 21.33
C SER A 173 10.05 -4.21 22.00
N ASN A 174 9.46 -3.93 23.17
CA ASN A 174 9.62 -2.67 23.92
C ASN A 174 9.21 -1.38 23.18
N GLY A 175 8.50 -1.46 22.04
CA GLY A 175 8.01 -0.29 21.31
C GLY A 175 6.77 0.40 21.93
N GLY A 176 6.04 -0.28 22.83
CA GLY A 176 4.79 0.24 23.42
C GLY A 176 3.63 0.37 22.42
N VAL A 177 2.61 1.18 22.76
CA VAL A 177 1.45 1.48 21.89
C VAL A 177 1.48 2.93 21.37
N LEU A 178 1.04 3.17 20.15
CA LEU A 178 1.00 4.53 19.59
C LEU A 178 0.11 5.45 20.44
N PRO A 179 0.45 6.76 20.57
CA PRO A 179 -0.42 7.72 21.22
C PRO A 179 -1.74 7.86 20.43
N ARG A 180 -2.81 7.21 20.91
CA ARG A 180 -4.16 7.38 20.37
C ARG A 180 -5.01 8.06 21.43
N ILE A 181 -5.30 9.34 21.23
CA ILE A 181 -6.22 10.09 22.08
C ILE A 181 -7.63 9.86 21.52
N HIS A 182 -8.52 9.29 22.34
CA HIS A 182 -9.93 9.19 22.01
C HIS A 182 -10.55 10.60 21.95
N PRO A 183 -11.34 10.95 20.92
CA PRO A 183 -11.92 12.29 20.80
C PRO A 183 -12.84 12.65 21.97
N GLU A 184 -13.38 11.67 22.68
CA GLU A 184 -14.16 11.83 23.92
C GLU A 184 -13.32 12.31 25.11
N LEU A 185 -12.00 12.05 25.10
CA LEU A 185 -11.05 12.50 26.13
C LEU A 185 -10.49 13.91 25.85
N LEU A 186 -10.74 14.45 24.65
CA LEU A 186 -10.47 15.86 24.37
C LEU A 186 -11.57 16.69 25.05
N SER A 187 -11.20 17.44 26.09
CA SER A 187 -12.15 18.23 26.87
C SER A 187 -12.92 19.20 25.98
N LYS A 188 -14.24 19.00 25.86
CA LYS A 188 -15.14 19.83 25.06
C LYS A 188 -15.29 21.23 25.69
N LYS A 189 -14.32 22.11 25.43
CA LYS A 189 -14.28 23.47 25.97
C LYS A 189 -15.48 24.27 25.44
N ARG A 190 -16.46 24.54 26.30
CA ARG A 190 -17.62 25.39 25.96
C ARG A 190 -17.12 26.78 25.55
N GLY A 191 -17.60 27.30 24.42
CA GLY A 191 -17.53 28.73 24.10
C GLY A 191 -16.31 29.24 23.32
N GLY A 192 -15.61 28.40 22.55
CA GLY A 192 -14.57 28.87 21.63
C GLY A 192 -14.48 28.04 20.35
N ARG A 193 -14.42 28.71 19.19
CA ARG A 193 -14.08 28.04 17.91
C ARG A 193 -12.68 27.48 18.01
N VAL A 194 -12.55 26.16 18.10
CA VAL A 194 -11.27 25.47 17.93
C VAL A 194 -10.97 25.44 16.44
N LYS A 195 -10.00 26.26 15.99
CA LYS A 195 -9.28 25.94 14.75
C LYS A 195 -8.55 24.62 14.98
N VAL A 196 -8.80 23.64 14.13
CA VAL A 196 -7.93 22.46 14.04
C VAL A 196 -6.74 22.89 13.20
N ASP A 197 -5.81 23.60 13.84
CA ASP A 197 -4.56 23.98 13.20
C ASP A 197 -3.67 22.72 13.08
N SER A 198 -3.60 22.19 11.87
CA SER A 198 -2.51 21.34 11.41
C SER A 198 -1.20 22.13 11.47
N GLN A 199 -0.59 22.24 12.65
CA GLN A 199 0.64 22.99 12.85
C GLN A 199 1.73 22.16 13.53
N SER A 200 2.61 21.64 12.68
CA SER A 200 4.03 21.86 12.88
C SER A 200 4.34 23.35 13.01
N SER A 201 4.70 23.83 14.20
CA SER A 201 5.71 24.89 14.40
C SER A 201 5.85 25.23 15.89
N VAL A 202 7.08 25.54 16.30
CA VAL A 202 7.43 25.98 17.65
C VAL A 202 7.46 27.51 17.67
N PRO A 203 7.02 28.13 18.77
CA PRO A 203 7.67 29.36 19.23
C PRO A 203 8.19 29.27 20.68
N GLU A 204 9.33 29.92 20.91
CA GLU A 204 9.97 30.12 22.21
C GLU A 204 9.17 31.05 23.15
N LYS A 205 9.21 30.81 24.47
CA LYS A 205 9.98 31.67 25.41
C LYS A 205 9.81 31.32 26.91
N GLN A 206 10.95 31.38 27.60
CA GLN A 206 11.25 31.96 28.93
C GLN A 206 10.65 31.40 30.25
N GLU A 207 11.53 31.40 31.25
CA GLU A 207 11.34 31.19 32.69
C GLU A 207 10.66 32.45 33.31
N GLU A 208 10.03 32.51 34.49
CA GLU A 208 10.45 32.01 35.82
C GLU A 208 9.28 31.88 36.86
N VAL A 209 9.51 31.04 37.88
CA VAL A 209 9.17 31.18 39.33
C VAL A 209 7.74 31.56 39.81
N SER A 210 7.12 30.66 40.59
CA SER A 210 6.89 30.85 42.05
C SER A 210 6.38 29.59 42.77
N LYS A 211 6.42 29.57 44.12
CA LYS A 211 6.43 28.37 44.99
C LYS A 211 5.19 28.28 45.89
N ARG A 212 4.71 27.06 46.22
CA ARG A 212 4.59 26.52 47.61
C ARG A 212 3.97 25.10 47.67
N LYS A 213 3.93 24.50 48.88
CA LYS A 213 3.98 23.04 49.14
C LYS A 213 2.65 22.41 49.62
N LYS A 214 2.59 21.07 49.44
CA LYS A 214 1.76 19.98 50.03
C LYS A 214 1.55 20.11 51.58
N PRO A 215 0.65 19.34 52.29
CA PRO A 215 0.40 17.89 52.05
C PRO A 215 -0.90 17.15 52.53
N VAL A 216 -1.11 15.93 52.00
CA VAL A 216 -1.66 14.71 52.70
C VAL A 216 -3.18 14.73 53.05
N LYS A 217 -3.95 13.62 53.24
CA LYS A 217 -3.72 12.16 53.45
C LYS A 217 -4.65 11.25 52.59
N THR A 218 -4.84 9.99 53.00
CA THR A 218 -5.71 8.91 52.46
C THR A 218 -6.77 8.48 53.48
N PHE A 219 -7.91 7.87 53.07
CA PHE A 219 -8.70 6.94 53.93
C PHE A 219 -9.45 5.83 53.14
N LYS A 220 -9.93 4.80 53.87
CA LYS A 220 -10.26 3.45 53.38
C LYS A 220 -11.75 3.15 53.16
N LYS A 221 -11.98 2.24 52.20
CA LYS A 221 -13.05 1.21 52.09
C LYS A 221 -13.74 0.78 53.41
N VAL A 222 -15.07 0.59 53.34
CA VAL A 222 -15.84 -0.43 54.10
C VAL A 222 -16.76 -1.20 53.13
N LYS A 223 -17.09 -2.45 53.46
CA LYS A 223 -17.88 -3.40 52.63
C LYS A 223 -19.36 -3.46 53.07
N GLY A 224 -20.26 -3.76 52.13
CA GLY A 224 -21.60 -4.30 52.39
C GLY A 224 -21.93 -5.50 51.49
N LYS A 225 -22.26 -6.66 52.09
CA LYS A 225 -22.98 -7.81 51.47
C LYS A 225 -24.50 -7.45 51.45
N ARG A 226 -25.45 -8.09 50.75
CA ARG A 226 -25.68 -9.49 50.29
C ARG A 226 -26.95 -9.49 49.39
N GLY A 227 -27.27 -10.59 48.68
CA GLY A 227 -28.64 -10.87 48.17
C GLY A 227 -28.76 -11.19 46.67
N ARG A 228 -29.64 -12.14 46.28
CA ARG A 228 -29.74 -12.69 44.91
C ARG A 228 -31.16 -13.20 44.57
N LYS A 229 -31.89 -12.51 43.65
CA LYS A 229 -33.01 -12.99 42.78
C LYS A 229 -34.28 -13.58 43.46
N PRO A 230 -35.40 -13.87 42.73
CA PRO A 230 -36.04 -13.13 41.61
C PRO A 230 -37.60 -13.05 41.71
N LYS A 231 -38.27 -12.15 40.96
CA LYS A 231 -39.49 -12.46 40.16
C LYS A 231 -39.96 -11.30 39.24
N SER A 232 -40.86 -11.65 38.33
CA SER A 232 -41.48 -10.92 37.22
C SER A 232 -42.71 -10.07 37.60
N THR A 233 -43.03 -9.04 36.79
CA THR A 233 -44.32 -8.89 36.05
C THR A 233 -44.24 -7.72 35.05
N ASP A 234 -45.11 -7.74 34.04
CA ASP A 234 -45.11 -6.92 32.82
C ASP A 234 -45.69 -5.49 33.00
N ASN A 235 -45.28 -4.55 32.13
CA ASN A 235 -46.13 -4.09 31.01
C ASN A 235 -45.54 -2.92 30.18
N ASP A 236 -45.62 -3.09 28.86
CA ASP A 236 -45.91 -2.12 27.80
C ASP A 236 -45.09 -0.84 27.49
N LYS A 237 -44.72 -0.81 26.20
CA LYS A 237 -44.81 0.30 25.20
C LYS A 237 -43.59 1.14 24.80
N ASP A 238 -43.31 0.99 23.51
CA ASP A 238 -42.95 2.00 22.50
C ASP A 238 -41.58 2.68 22.54
N SER A 239 -40.61 2.08 21.84
CA SER A 239 -39.78 2.82 20.86
C SER A 239 -39.20 1.88 19.78
N VAL A 240 -39.66 2.08 18.54
CA VAL A 240 -39.35 1.29 17.33
C VAL A 240 -37.84 1.05 17.10
N PRO A 241 -37.40 -0.19 16.82
CA PRO A 241 -36.05 -0.47 16.33
C PRO A 241 -35.98 -0.24 14.81
N ASN A 242 -35.12 0.66 14.32
CA ASN A 242 -34.93 0.83 12.88
C ASN A 242 -33.93 -0.20 12.31
N SER A 243 -34.39 -1.43 12.15
CA SER A 243 -33.69 -2.49 11.44
C SER A 243 -33.93 -2.38 9.93
N THR A 244 -32.94 -1.94 9.15
CA THR A 244 -32.97 -2.07 7.69
C THR A 244 -32.29 -3.38 7.25
N ALA A 245 -33.02 -4.48 7.34
CA ALA A 245 -32.93 -5.55 6.36
C ALA A 245 -33.89 -5.19 5.20
N GLU A 246 -33.67 -5.52 3.92
CA GLU A 246 -32.80 -6.54 3.34
C GLU A 246 -32.12 -6.01 2.05
N ASP A 247 -30.78 -6.07 1.95
CA ASP A 247 -30.04 -5.84 0.68
C ASP A 247 -28.52 -6.19 0.83
N GLY A 248 -28.24 -7.28 1.57
CA GLY A 248 -26.88 -7.74 1.86
C GLY A 248 -26.36 -8.76 0.82
N PRO A 249 -25.06 -8.74 0.45
CA PRO A 249 -24.47 -9.59 -0.59
C PRO A 249 -24.45 -11.12 -0.34
N GLY A 250 -25.14 -11.63 0.69
CA GLY A 250 -25.19 -13.04 1.06
C GLY A 250 -24.20 -13.44 2.16
N ASP A 251 -24.26 -14.69 2.58
CA ASP A 251 -23.36 -15.22 3.61
C ASP A 251 -21.90 -15.23 3.14
N GLY A 252 -21.00 -14.84 4.04
CA GLY A 252 -19.55 -14.78 3.78
C GLY A 252 -19.06 -13.48 3.14
N PHE A 253 -19.90 -12.46 2.99
CA PHE A 253 -19.55 -11.14 2.44
C PHE A 253 -19.71 -10.04 3.48
N THR A 254 -18.63 -9.31 3.77
CA THR A 254 -18.67 -8.19 4.74
C THR A 254 -18.61 -6.86 4.00
N ILE A 255 -19.68 -6.06 4.05
CA ILE A 255 -19.64 -4.68 3.55
C ILE A 255 -18.76 -3.86 4.50
N LEU A 256 -17.61 -3.40 4.02
CA LEU A 256 -16.66 -2.56 4.77
C LEU A 256 -17.02 -1.08 4.71
N SER A 257 -17.56 -0.63 3.59
CA SER A 257 -17.97 0.75 3.37
C SER A 257 -19.06 0.80 2.31
N ALA A 258 -19.96 1.77 2.41
CA ALA A 258 -20.93 2.08 1.37
C ALA A 258 -20.99 3.59 1.15
N LYS A 259 -21.05 4.01 -0.11
CA LYS A 259 -21.16 5.42 -0.51
C LYS A 259 -22.28 5.57 -1.54
N SER A 260 -23.23 6.45 -1.25
CA SER A 260 -24.36 6.74 -2.14
C SER A 260 -23.99 7.91 -3.05
N LEU A 261 -24.08 7.68 -4.36
CA LEU A 261 -23.95 8.72 -5.37
C LEU A 261 -25.20 9.62 -5.38
N PHE A 262 -25.06 10.83 -5.93
CA PHE A 262 -26.12 11.85 -5.90
C PHE A 262 -27.46 11.37 -6.48
N LEU A 263 -27.42 10.56 -7.55
CA LEU A 263 -28.57 10.00 -8.25
C LEU A 263 -29.16 8.74 -7.58
N GLY A 264 -28.66 8.34 -6.41
CA GLY A 264 -29.22 7.28 -5.56
C GLY A 264 -28.61 5.89 -5.73
N GLN A 265 -27.64 5.71 -6.63
CA GLN A 265 -26.88 4.46 -6.73
C GLN A 265 -25.92 4.31 -5.54
N LYS A 266 -25.77 3.08 -5.06
CA LYS A 266 -24.95 2.74 -3.89
C LYS A 266 -23.73 1.94 -4.31
N LEU A 267 -22.55 2.51 -4.10
CA LEU A 267 -21.26 1.83 -4.24
C LEU A 267 -20.92 1.16 -2.90
N SER A 268 -20.79 -0.17 -2.87
CA SER A 268 -20.53 -0.96 -1.64
C SER A 268 -19.21 -1.72 -1.74
N LEU A 269 -18.23 -1.34 -0.93
CA LEU A 269 -16.97 -2.07 -0.80
C LEU A 269 -17.18 -3.30 0.06
N THR A 270 -16.85 -4.48 -0.47
CA THR A 270 -17.13 -5.78 0.17
C THR A 270 -15.86 -6.61 0.24
N GLU A 271 -15.48 -7.03 1.45
CA GLU A 271 -14.41 -7.99 1.67
C GLU A 271 -14.97 -9.41 1.53
N SER A 272 -14.31 -10.21 0.68
CA SER A 272 -14.61 -11.64 0.50
C SER A 272 -13.44 -12.40 -0.12
N GLU A 273 -13.40 -13.71 0.12
CA GLU A 273 -12.46 -14.61 -0.52
C GLU A 273 -12.85 -14.85 -1.98
N ILE A 274 -11.87 -14.87 -2.89
CA ILE A 274 -12.11 -15.06 -4.33
C ILE A 274 -12.92 -16.32 -4.64
N SER A 275 -12.71 -17.40 -3.87
CA SER A 275 -13.44 -18.68 -4.00
C SER A 275 -14.95 -18.58 -3.72
N LYS A 276 -15.41 -17.53 -3.05
CA LYS A 276 -16.84 -17.33 -2.73
C LYS A 276 -17.56 -16.48 -3.78
N ILE A 277 -16.88 -15.93 -4.78
CA ILE A 277 -17.50 -14.97 -5.71
C ILE A 277 -18.77 -15.49 -6.41
N GLY A 278 -18.86 -16.78 -6.70
CA GLY A 278 -20.08 -17.39 -7.29
C GLY A 278 -21.30 -17.48 -6.35
N THR A 279 -21.11 -17.31 -5.03
CA THR A 279 -22.21 -17.30 -4.04
C THR A 279 -22.67 -15.90 -3.65
N ILE A 280 -22.14 -14.84 -4.26
CA ILE A 280 -22.56 -13.46 -3.98
C ILE A 280 -23.97 -13.20 -4.53
N LYS A 281 -24.85 -12.63 -3.71
CA LYS A 281 -26.24 -12.30 -4.08
C LYS A 281 -26.29 -10.98 -4.87
N VAL A 282 -25.89 -11.03 -6.15
CA VAL A 282 -25.98 -9.93 -7.12
C VAL A 282 -26.59 -10.42 -8.42
N GLU A 283 -27.16 -9.55 -9.24
CA GLU A 283 -27.76 -9.98 -10.52
C GLU A 283 -26.72 -10.24 -11.61
N GLY A 284 -25.58 -9.52 -11.62
CA GLY A 284 -24.46 -9.73 -12.55
C GLY A 284 -23.08 -9.72 -11.88
N ILE A 285 -22.17 -10.59 -12.32
CA ILE A 285 -20.75 -10.59 -11.91
C ILE A 285 -19.88 -10.26 -13.12
N ILE A 286 -18.92 -9.36 -12.97
CA ILE A 286 -17.95 -9.06 -14.03
C ILE A 286 -16.77 -10.02 -13.93
N ASN A 287 -16.35 -10.58 -15.07
CA ASN A 287 -15.21 -11.48 -15.19
C ASN A 287 -14.10 -10.84 -16.04
N PRO A 288 -12.99 -10.40 -15.43
CA PRO A 288 -11.83 -9.84 -16.13
C PRO A 288 -11.09 -10.94 -16.88
N THR A 289 -11.05 -10.86 -18.21
CA THR A 289 -10.47 -11.90 -19.07
C THR A 289 -9.61 -11.30 -20.19
N ASN A 290 -8.97 -12.17 -20.97
CA ASN A 290 -8.38 -11.87 -22.28
C ASN A 290 -9.38 -12.08 -23.44
N ALA A 291 -8.91 -11.83 -24.66
CA ALA A 291 -9.64 -12.01 -25.92
C ALA A 291 -10.24 -13.42 -26.10
N GLU A 292 -9.61 -14.46 -25.55
CA GLU A 292 -10.10 -15.84 -25.66
C GLU A 292 -11.22 -16.18 -24.67
N MET A 293 -11.59 -15.30 -23.72
CA MET A 293 -12.44 -15.67 -22.59
C MET A 293 -11.89 -16.89 -21.82
N ASP A 294 -10.60 -16.86 -21.45
CA ASP A 294 -10.01 -17.92 -20.61
C ASP A 294 -10.38 -17.75 -19.12
N LEU A 295 -10.65 -18.88 -18.45
CA LEU A 295 -11.03 -18.92 -17.02
C LEU A 295 -9.82 -19.29 -16.14
N LYS A 296 -8.59 -19.01 -16.59
CA LYS A 296 -7.35 -19.47 -15.93
C LYS A 296 -6.85 -18.50 -14.85
N ASP A 297 -7.44 -17.33 -14.76
CA ASP A 297 -7.15 -16.34 -13.72
C ASP A 297 -7.85 -16.69 -12.39
N GLY A 298 -7.62 -15.88 -11.34
CA GLY A 298 -8.21 -16.14 -10.03
C GLY A 298 -9.74 -16.04 -9.98
N VAL A 299 -10.34 -15.11 -10.73
CA VAL A 299 -11.79 -14.90 -10.78
C VAL A 299 -12.43 -15.96 -11.68
N GLY A 300 -11.91 -16.16 -12.89
CA GLY A 300 -12.39 -17.18 -13.82
C GLY A 300 -12.37 -18.59 -13.21
N ASN A 301 -11.31 -18.95 -12.49
CA ASN A 301 -11.20 -20.26 -11.85
C ASN A 301 -12.20 -20.44 -10.69
N ALA A 302 -12.52 -19.36 -9.96
CA ALA A 302 -13.56 -19.39 -8.93
C ALA A 302 -14.97 -19.49 -9.53
N LEU A 303 -15.23 -18.80 -10.65
CA LEU A 303 -16.49 -18.91 -11.40
C LEU A 303 -16.65 -20.30 -12.04
N GLU A 304 -15.59 -20.88 -12.60
CA GLU A 304 -15.56 -22.26 -13.12
C GLU A 304 -15.91 -23.28 -12.03
N LYS A 305 -15.33 -23.13 -10.82
CA LYS A 305 -15.63 -23.99 -9.67
C LYS A 305 -17.06 -23.85 -9.15
N ALA A 306 -17.65 -22.67 -9.24
CA ALA A 306 -19.02 -22.42 -8.79
C ALA A 306 -20.06 -22.90 -9.82
N GLY A 307 -19.92 -22.49 -11.08
CA GLY A 307 -20.87 -22.81 -12.15
C GLY A 307 -20.68 -24.17 -12.83
N GLY A 308 -19.54 -24.83 -12.61
CA GLY A 308 -19.27 -26.18 -13.10
C GLY A 308 -19.32 -26.31 -14.63
N ARG A 309 -19.76 -27.50 -15.10
CA ARG A 309 -19.79 -27.83 -16.54
C ARG A 309 -20.75 -26.97 -17.35
N GLU A 310 -21.91 -26.64 -16.77
CA GLU A 310 -22.94 -25.83 -17.45
C GLU A 310 -22.41 -24.42 -17.77
N PHE A 311 -21.71 -23.79 -16.84
CA PHE A 311 -21.05 -22.50 -17.08
C PHE A 311 -19.92 -22.61 -18.10
N LEU A 312 -19.10 -23.67 -18.04
CA LEU A 312 -18.05 -23.91 -19.04
C LEU A 312 -18.60 -24.06 -20.45
N ASP A 313 -19.73 -24.75 -20.63
CA ASP A 313 -20.35 -24.94 -21.93
C ASP A 313 -21.00 -23.64 -22.44
N ALA A 314 -21.64 -22.85 -21.56
CA ALA A 314 -22.13 -21.51 -21.90
C ALA A 314 -21.00 -20.56 -22.37
N VAL A 315 -19.81 -20.61 -21.75
CA VAL A 315 -18.65 -19.81 -22.19
C VAL A 315 -18.07 -20.32 -23.52
N LYS A 316 -18.07 -21.63 -23.79
CA LYS A 316 -17.67 -22.19 -25.09
C LYS A 316 -18.63 -21.78 -26.21
N GLU A 317 -19.94 -21.76 -25.95
CA GLU A 317 -20.95 -21.31 -26.91
C GLU A 317 -20.81 -19.81 -27.18
N LEU A 318 -20.63 -18.99 -26.15
CA LEU A 318 -20.35 -17.56 -26.28
C LEU A 318 -19.11 -17.29 -27.15
N ARG A 319 -18.01 -18.03 -26.92
CA ARG A 319 -16.78 -17.95 -27.75
C ARG A 319 -17.02 -18.34 -29.21
N LYS A 320 -17.90 -19.31 -29.49
CA LYS A 320 -18.28 -19.68 -30.87
C LYS A 320 -19.17 -18.62 -31.53
N ALA A 321 -20.05 -17.98 -30.76
CA ALA A 321 -21.04 -17.02 -31.26
C ALA A 321 -20.45 -15.62 -31.53
N GLN A 322 -19.58 -15.12 -30.65
CA GLN A 322 -18.97 -13.78 -30.76
C GLN A 322 -17.53 -13.79 -31.26
N GLY A 323 -16.83 -14.94 -31.19
CA GLY A 323 -15.40 -15.00 -31.52
C GLY A 323 -14.50 -14.38 -30.45
N PRO A 324 -13.26 -13.98 -30.80
CA PRO A 324 -12.34 -13.33 -29.88
C PRO A 324 -12.81 -11.92 -29.51
N LEU A 325 -12.72 -11.57 -28.22
CA LEU A 325 -13.09 -10.24 -27.73
C LEU A 325 -12.02 -9.19 -28.06
N GLU A 326 -12.41 -8.08 -28.64
CA GLU A 326 -11.54 -6.90 -28.82
C GLU A 326 -11.18 -6.26 -27.47
N VAL A 327 -10.09 -5.50 -27.41
CA VAL A 327 -9.70 -4.79 -26.18
C VAL A 327 -10.79 -3.78 -25.77
N ALA A 328 -11.11 -3.74 -24.49
CA ALA A 328 -12.21 -2.98 -23.88
C ALA A 328 -13.63 -3.38 -24.33
N SER A 329 -13.81 -4.46 -25.10
CA SER A 329 -15.12 -5.04 -25.39
C SER A 329 -15.61 -5.96 -24.26
N VAL A 330 -16.91 -6.26 -24.29
CA VAL A 330 -17.59 -7.09 -23.30
C VAL A 330 -18.53 -8.11 -23.93
N ALA A 331 -18.74 -9.21 -23.23
CA ALA A 331 -19.59 -10.32 -23.64
C ALA A 331 -20.38 -10.86 -22.45
N VAL A 332 -21.62 -11.30 -22.67
CA VAL A 332 -22.52 -11.72 -21.57
C VAL A 332 -22.91 -13.18 -21.74
N SER A 333 -22.57 -13.99 -20.72
CA SER A 333 -23.04 -15.38 -20.60
C SER A 333 -24.07 -15.52 -19.48
N GLN A 334 -24.85 -16.59 -19.51
CA GLN A 334 -25.73 -16.98 -18.41
C GLN A 334 -24.92 -17.60 -17.26
N ALA A 335 -25.22 -17.21 -16.03
CA ALA A 335 -24.52 -17.67 -14.83
C ALA A 335 -25.15 -18.95 -14.25
N SER A 336 -25.07 -20.06 -14.98
CA SER A 336 -25.53 -21.36 -14.47
C SER A 336 -24.73 -21.81 -13.23
N GLY A 337 -25.41 -22.45 -12.26
CA GLY A 337 -24.80 -22.93 -11.01
C GLY A 337 -24.40 -21.86 -9.99
N MET A 338 -24.73 -20.59 -10.21
CA MET A 338 -24.33 -19.46 -9.36
C MET A 338 -25.53 -18.68 -8.81
N ALA A 339 -25.30 -17.85 -7.78
CA ALA A 339 -26.33 -16.96 -7.24
C ALA A 339 -26.64 -15.76 -8.17
N ALA A 340 -25.72 -15.44 -9.09
CA ALA A 340 -25.91 -14.43 -10.11
C ALA A 340 -26.70 -14.95 -11.31
N ARG A 341 -27.25 -14.02 -12.12
CA ARG A 341 -28.03 -14.35 -13.33
C ARG A 341 -27.16 -14.33 -14.58
N PHE A 342 -26.20 -13.42 -14.65
CA PHE A 342 -25.30 -13.25 -15.79
C PHE A 342 -23.85 -13.03 -15.36
N ILE A 343 -22.92 -13.52 -16.18
CA ILE A 343 -21.49 -13.17 -16.10
C ILE A 343 -21.15 -12.25 -17.28
N ILE A 344 -20.60 -11.08 -16.99
CA ILE A 344 -20.14 -10.08 -17.96
C ILE A 344 -18.63 -10.24 -18.11
N HIS A 345 -18.20 -10.97 -19.13
CA HIS A 345 -16.80 -11.13 -19.49
C HIS A 345 -16.30 -9.85 -20.13
N CYS A 346 -15.17 -9.31 -19.68
CA CYS A 346 -14.58 -8.10 -20.25
C CYS A 346 -13.11 -8.31 -20.60
N ASN A 347 -12.72 -7.93 -21.83
CA ASN A 347 -11.32 -7.99 -22.25
C ASN A 347 -10.61 -6.70 -21.82
N VAL A 348 -9.87 -6.79 -20.72
CA VAL A 348 -9.20 -5.65 -20.10
C VAL A 348 -7.92 -5.30 -20.89
N PRO A 349 -7.60 -4.01 -21.12
CA PRO A 349 -6.31 -3.60 -21.68
C PRO A 349 -5.10 -4.05 -20.83
N GLN A 350 -3.91 -4.02 -21.41
CA GLN A 350 -2.66 -4.28 -20.69
C GLN A 350 -2.01 -2.96 -20.25
N TRP A 351 -1.47 -2.92 -19.04
CA TRP A 351 -0.72 -1.75 -18.57
C TRP A 351 0.49 -1.47 -19.47
N GLY A 352 0.70 -0.19 -19.81
CA GLY A 352 1.73 0.24 -20.74
C GLY A 352 1.38 0.11 -22.22
N SER A 353 0.19 -0.40 -22.60
CA SER A 353 -0.29 -0.28 -23.97
C SER A 353 -0.76 1.15 -24.27
N GLU A 354 -0.80 1.53 -25.55
CA GLU A 354 -1.31 2.84 -25.96
C GLU A 354 -2.73 3.08 -25.42
N LYS A 355 -2.91 4.22 -24.74
CA LYS A 355 -4.20 4.65 -24.17
C LYS A 355 -4.86 3.59 -23.26
N CYS A 356 -4.07 2.77 -22.57
CA CYS A 356 -4.56 1.73 -21.67
C CYS A 356 -5.51 2.28 -20.58
N GLU A 357 -5.31 3.52 -20.10
CA GLU A 357 -6.20 4.19 -19.15
C GLU A 357 -7.58 4.51 -19.75
N ASP A 358 -7.63 5.13 -20.94
CA ASP A 358 -8.87 5.41 -21.68
C ASP A 358 -9.62 4.10 -22.02
N GLN A 359 -8.87 3.07 -22.42
CA GLN A 359 -9.39 1.73 -22.68
C GLN A 359 -9.98 1.10 -21.41
N LEU A 360 -9.38 1.30 -20.24
CA LEU A 360 -9.93 0.81 -18.97
C LEU A 360 -11.23 1.53 -18.61
N GLU A 361 -11.28 2.87 -18.75
CA GLU A 361 -12.54 3.61 -18.56
C GLU A 361 -13.64 3.13 -19.53
N LYS A 362 -13.28 2.89 -20.80
CA LYS A 362 -14.20 2.34 -21.81
C LYS A 362 -14.67 0.93 -21.43
N THR A 363 -13.78 0.07 -20.93
CA THR A 363 -14.10 -1.29 -20.48
C THR A 363 -15.17 -1.24 -19.37
N VAL A 364 -14.98 -0.35 -18.39
CA VAL A 364 -15.91 -0.18 -17.26
C VAL A 364 -17.27 0.32 -17.72
N LYS A 365 -17.31 1.34 -18.59
CA LYS A 365 -18.56 1.85 -19.19
C LYS A 365 -19.31 0.75 -19.95
N ASN A 366 -18.60 -0.03 -20.78
CA ASN A 366 -19.19 -1.14 -21.52
C ASN A 366 -19.75 -2.23 -20.58
N CYS A 367 -19.10 -2.53 -19.46
CA CYS A 367 -19.63 -3.45 -18.46
C CYS A 367 -20.95 -2.96 -17.84
N LEU A 368 -21.06 -1.66 -17.56
CA LEU A 368 -22.27 -1.04 -17.02
C LEU A 368 -23.40 -1.05 -18.06
N SER A 369 -23.12 -0.67 -19.31
CA SER A 369 -24.09 -0.73 -20.41
C SER A 369 -24.62 -2.16 -20.64
N ALA A 370 -23.76 -3.17 -20.66
CA ALA A 370 -24.17 -4.56 -20.81
C ALA A 370 -25.05 -5.06 -19.64
N ALA A 371 -24.82 -4.55 -18.42
CA ALA A 371 -25.69 -4.83 -17.27
C ALA A 371 -27.05 -4.09 -17.39
N GLU A 372 -27.05 -2.87 -17.89
CA GLU A 372 -28.27 -2.07 -18.12
C GLU A 372 -29.15 -2.64 -19.25
N GLU A 373 -28.54 -3.15 -20.32
CA GLU A 373 -29.23 -3.88 -21.41
C GLU A 373 -29.97 -5.13 -20.89
N LYS A 374 -29.36 -5.86 -19.95
CA LYS A 374 -30.00 -6.99 -19.25
C LYS A 374 -30.92 -6.55 -18.10
N LYS A 375 -31.10 -5.24 -17.90
CA LYS A 375 -31.94 -4.60 -16.87
C LYS A 375 -31.59 -5.04 -15.44
N LEU A 376 -30.30 -5.22 -15.17
CA LEU A 376 -29.82 -5.69 -13.87
C LEU A 376 -29.90 -4.56 -12.82
N LYS A 377 -30.28 -4.92 -11.60
CA LYS A 377 -30.32 -3.99 -10.45
C LYS A 377 -29.02 -3.94 -9.68
N SER A 378 -28.21 -4.99 -9.74
CA SER A 378 -26.95 -5.09 -9.01
C SER A 378 -25.85 -5.78 -9.81
N VAL A 379 -24.63 -5.25 -9.70
CA VAL A 379 -23.44 -5.78 -10.37
C VAL A 379 -22.24 -5.83 -9.42
N ALA A 380 -21.46 -6.91 -9.49
CA ALA A 380 -20.21 -7.07 -8.76
C ALA A 380 -19.00 -6.88 -9.69
N PHE A 381 -18.14 -5.92 -9.33
CA PHE A 381 -16.81 -5.74 -9.87
C PHE A 381 -15.82 -6.48 -8.95
N PRO A 382 -15.07 -7.50 -9.41
CA PRO A 382 -13.92 -8.01 -8.69
C PRO A 382 -12.76 -7.00 -8.74
N SER A 383 -11.58 -7.37 -8.21
CA SER A 383 -10.36 -6.54 -8.27
C SER A 383 -9.88 -6.35 -9.71
N LEU A 384 -10.40 -5.31 -10.36
CA LEU A 384 -10.09 -4.89 -11.72
C LEU A 384 -9.00 -3.81 -11.69
N PRO A 385 -7.99 -3.84 -12.58
CA PRO A 385 -7.36 -5.01 -13.19
C PRO A 385 -6.03 -5.32 -12.49
N ALA A 386 -6.05 -5.31 -11.15
CA ALA A 386 -4.90 -5.60 -10.32
C ALA A 386 -4.49 -7.08 -10.44
N GLY A 387 -3.35 -7.35 -11.07
CA GLY A 387 -2.85 -8.70 -11.30
C GLY A 387 -2.36 -8.90 -12.73
N ARG A 388 -3.00 -9.80 -13.49
CA ARG A 388 -2.54 -10.34 -14.79
C ARG A 388 -2.26 -9.25 -15.85
N ASN A 389 -2.93 -8.11 -15.77
CA ASN A 389 -2.82 -7.01 -16.72
C ASN A 389 -1.85 -5.89 -16.28
N GLY A 390 -1.26 -5.98 -15.08
CA GLY A 390 -0.14 -5.14 -14.65
C GLY A 390 -0.48 -3.71 -14.20
N PHE A 391 -1.75 -3.31 -14.11
CA PHE A 391 -2.10 -1.94 -13.69
C PHE A 391 -1.75 -1.67 -12.22
N PRO A 392 -1.18 -0.50 -11.89
CA PRO A 392 -1.06 -0.03 -10.51
C PRO A 392 -2.44 0.04 -9.85
N LYS A 393 -2.57 -0.53 -8.64
CA LYS A 393 -3.85 -0.63 -7.91
C LYS A 393 -4.54 0.72 -7.70
N GLN A 394 -3.77 1.77 -7.43
CA GLN A 394 -4.30 3.12 -7.23
C GLN A 394 -4.88 3.72 -8.52
N THR A 395 -4.10 3.72 -9.60
CA THR A 395 -4.55 4.17 -10.92
C THR A 395 -5.79 3.41 -11.39
N ALA A 396 -5.78 2.09 -11.21
CA ALA A 396 -6.92 1.21 -11.50
C ALA A 396 -8.20 1.63 -10.76
N ALA A 397 -8.14 1.72 -9.42
CA ALA A 397 -9.28 2.10 -8.59
C ALA A 397 -9.81 3.49 -8.95
N GLN A 398 -8.91 4.46 -9.16
CA GLN A 398 -9.25 5.83 -9.56
C GLN A 398 -10.00 5.85 -10.91
N LEU A 399 -9.47 5.19 -11.94
CA LEU A 399 -10.09 5.14 -13.27
C LEU A 399 -11.45 4.42 -13.25
N ILE A 400 -11.57 3.33 -12.50
CA ILE A 400 -12.83 2.56 -12.38
C ILE A 400 -13.91 3.40 -11.68
N LEU A 401 -13.59 4.02 -10.54
CA LEU A 401 -14.53 4.85 -9.79
C LEU A 401 -14.92 6.11 -10.57
N LYS A 402 -13.97 6.74 -11.27
CA LYS A 402 -14.21 7.85 -12.20
C LYS A 402 -15.13 7.43 -13.35
N ALA A 403 -14.88 6.28 -13.98
CA ALA A 403 -15.71 5.78 -15.08
C ALA A 403 -17.15 5.46 -14.62
N ILE A 404 -17.32 4.84 -13.45
CA ILE A 404 -18.63 4.57 -12.85
C ILE A 404 -19.38 5.86 -12.52
N SER A 405 -18.71 6.84 -11.89
CA SER A 405 -19.30 8.14 -11.57
C SER A 405 -19.73 8.87 -12.84
N ASN A 406 -18.87 8.92 -13.85
CA ASN A 406 -19.15 9.56 -15.14
C ASN A 406 -20.29 8.86 -15.90
N HIS A 407 -20.38 7.52 -15.83
CA HIS A 407 -21.48 6.77 -16.44
C HIS A 407 -22.82 7.16 -15.82
N PHE A 408 -22.95 7.18 -14.49
CA PHE A 408 -24.22 7.55 -13.86
C PHE A 408 -24.57 9.03 -14.02
N VAL A 409 -23.58 9.94 -14.04
CA VAL A 409 -23.84 11.36 -14.36
C VAL A 409 -24.32 11.54 -15.81
N SER A 410 -23.83 10.73 -16.74
CA SER A 410 -24.25 10.77 -18.16
C SER A 410 -25.56 10.02 -18.46
N SER A 411 -25.91 9.01 -17.66
CA SER A 411 -27.04 8.10 -17.91
C SER A 411 -28.19 8.36 -16.94
N ALA A 412 -29.10 9.27 -17.32
CA ALA A 412 -30.22 9.73 -16.50
C ALA A 412 -31.23 8.65 -16.07
N SER A 413 -31.20 7.44 -16.67
CA SER A 413 -32.14 6.35 -16.40
C SER A 413 -31.48 4.96 -16.34
N SER A 414 -30.43 4.82 -15.52
CA SER A 414 -29.85 3.50 -15.24
C SER A 414 -30.81 2.59 -14.45
N SER A 415 -30.78 1.29 -14.75
CA SER A 415 -31.45 0.25 -13.96
C SER A 415 -30.63 -0.22 -12.74
N LEU A 416 -29.31 0.05 -12.74
CA LEU A 416 -28.39 -0.33 -11.68
C LEU A 416 -28.60 0.53 -10.44
N LYS A 417 -28.82 -0.13 -9.29
CA LYS A 417 -28.96 0.51 -7.98
C LYS A 417 -27.77 0.23 -7.07
N ASN A 418 -27.25 -0.99 -7.07
CA ASN A 418 -26.17 -1.42 -6.19
C ASN A 418 -24.95 -1.89 -7.01
N ILE A 419 -23.79 -1.25 -6.83
CA ILE A 419 -22.51 -1.75 -7.33
C ILE A 419 -21.70 -2.26 -6.15
N TYR A 420 -21.20 -3.49 -6.26
CA TYR A 420 -20.34 -4.11 -5.25
C TYR A 420 -18.91 -4.19 -5.77
N PHE A 421 -17.94 -3.71 -5.00
CA PHE A 421 -16.52 -3.97 -5.24
C PHE A 421 -16.10 -5.13 -4.35
N VAL A 422 -15.81 -6.28 -4.94
CA VAL A 422 -15.46 -7.53 -4.25
C VAL A 422 -13.94 -7.66 -4.22
N LEU A 423 -13.35 -7.33 -3.07
CA LEU A 423 -11.90 -7.31 -2.87
C LEU A 423 -11.48 -8.33 -1.80
N PHE A 424 -10.30 -8.91 -1.98
CA PHE A 424 -9.75 -9.95 -1.11
C PHE A 424 -8.47 -9.53 -0.38
N ASP A 425 -7.78 -8.48 -0.84
CA ASP A 425 -6.53 -8.01 -0.26
C ASP A 425 -6.68 -6.64 0.41
N SER A 426 -6.09 -6.50 1.61
CA SER A 426 -6.22 -5.28 2.42
C SER A 426 -5.64 -4.02 1.77
N GLU A 427 -4.73 -4.17 0.80
CA GLU A 427 -4.12 -3.04 0.09
C GLU A 427 -5.11 -2.44 -0.92
N SER A 428 -5.70 -3.27 -1.79
CA SER A 428 -6.79 -2.83 -2.69
C SER A 428 -7.97 -2.28 -1.88
N ILE A 429 -8.33 -2.90 -0.74
CA ILE A 429 -9.37 -2.39 0.16
C ILE A 429 -9.03 -0.97 0.65
N GLY A 430 -7.80 -0.73 1.13
CA GLY A 430 -7.36 0.59 1.58
C GLY A 430 -7.42 1.63 0.47
N ILE A 431 -6.94 1.27 -0.73
CA ILE A 431 -6.96 2.14 -1.91
C ILE A 431 -8.39 2.47 -2.33
N TYR A 432 -9.29 1.49 -2.45
CA TYR A 432 -10.69 1.74 -2.81
C TYR A 432 -11.41 2.57 -1.75
N LEU A 433 -11.10 2.42 -0.45
CA LEU A 433 -11.63 3.31 0.60
C LEU A 433 -11.17 4.76 0.39
N GLN A 434 -9.89 4.98 0.10
CA GLN A 434 -9.33 6.32 -0.15
C GLN A 434 -9.91 6.95 -1.42
N GLU A 435 -9.98 6.23 -2.53
CA GLU A 435 -10.53 6.75 -3.79
C GLU A 435 -12.05 6.95 -3.72
N MET A 436 -12.80 6.03 -3.09
CA MET A 436 -14.23 6.23 -2.82
C MET A 436 -14.46 7.46 -1.96
N ALA A 437 -13.59 7.78 -1.00
CA ALA A 437 -13.74 8.97 -0.17
C ALA A 437 -13.70 10.28 -1.00
N LYS A 438 -12.98 10.32 -2.13
CA LYS A 438 -12.86 11.49 -3.01
C LYS A 438 -14.07 11.77 -3.91
N LEU A 439 -14.92 10.76 -4.18
CA LEU A 439 -16.12 10.95 -5.00
C LEU A 439 -17.13 11.91 -4.35
N ASP A 440 -17.89 12.64 -5.14
CA ASP A 440 -19.04 13.40 -4.61
C ASP A 440 -20.15 12.45 -4.19
N ALA A 441 -20.64 12.62 -2.96
CA ALA A 441 -21.77 11.87 -2.41
C ALA A 441 -22.81 12.80 -1.79
N LYS A 442 -24.00 12.24 -1.63
CA LYS A 442 -25.18 12.91 -1.06
C LYS A 442 -25.15 12.96 0.47
#